data_AF-A0A527ZES2-F1
#
_entry.id   AF-A0A527ZES2-F1
#
_cell.length_a   1.000
_cell.length_b   1.000
_cell.length_c   1.000
_cell.angle_alpha   90.00
_cell.angle_beta   90.00
_cell.angle_gamma   90.00
#
_symmetry.space_group_name_H-M   'P 1'
#
loop_
_entity.id
_entity.type
_entity.pdbx_description
1 polymer ?
#
loop_
_entity_poly.entity_id
_entity_poly.type
_entity_poly.pdbx_seq_one_letter_code
_entity_poly.pdbx_strand_id
1 'polypeptide(L)'
;MLTKSPAPTNLLDRLTEAGLAWGEGTYARLAAPIGAATFALYILLTAVMAWFIPDANWDMLPYLAIAEEGSYRDVQALHDYAYGMVRGGVSAGDYKALIDDGGDFRSHMAGNAADFHSLLGMYRIKFLYAEILSMISSVMSPVEAMRAVSVLSVLLFGAIALLWLRSEGALALAPVVGAVLM
;
A
#
# COMPACT_ATOMS: atom_id res chain seq x y z
N MET A 1 43.78 -18.09 -28.63
CA MET A 1 43.08 -19.21 -29.29
C MET A 1 42.14 -19.82 -28.28
N LEU A 2 40.86 -19.43 -28.32
CA LEU A 2 39.83 -19.95 -27.42
C LEU A 2 39.34 -21.28 -28.01
N THR A 3 39.62 -22.37 -27.29
CA THR A 3 39.22 -23.73 -27.65
C THR A 3 37.70 -23.83 -27.65
N LYS A 4 37.14 -24.08 -28.83
CA LYS A 4 35.73 -24.45 -29.04
C LYS A 4 35.43 -25.69 -28.17
N SER A 5 34.38 -25.66 -27.35
CA SER A 5 33.94 -26.82 -26.56
C SER A 5 33.82 -28.06 -27.45
N PRO A 6 34.18 -29.26 -26.95
CA PRO A 6 34.11 -30.48 -27.73
C PRO A 6 32.67 -30.75 -28.17
N ALA A 7 32.48 -31.12 -29.43
CA ALA A 7 31.16 -31.42 -29.98
C ALA A 7 30.57 -32.67 -29.27
N PRO A 8 29.26 -32.67 -28.95
CA PRO A 8 28.62 -33.76 -28.22
C PRO A 8 28.73 -35.08 -28.99
N THR A 9 29.40 -36.06 -28.38
CA THR A 9 29.79 -37.32 -29.00
C THR A 9 28.73 -38.42 -28.88
N ASN A 10 27.81 -38.35 -27.90
CA ASN A 10 26.77 -39.37 -27.69
C ASN A 10 25.33 -38.84 -27.82
N LEU A 11 24.42 -39.76 -28.15
CA LEU A 11 22.99 -39.48 -28.37
C LEU A 11 22.30 -38.96 -27.10
N LEU A 12 22.72 -39.46 -25.94
CA LEU A 12 22.29 -38.94 -24.64
C LEU A 12 22.69 -37.48 -24.46
N ASP A 13 23.95 -37.10 -24.72
CA ASP A 13 24.40 -35.69 -24.60
C ASP A 13 23.59 -34.75 -25.51
N ARG A 14 23.26 -35.19 -26.73
CA ARG A 14 22.43 -34.40 -27.66
C ARG A 14 20.99 -34.27 -27.18
N LEU A 15 20.41 -35.32 -26.60
CA LEU A 15 19.07 -35.27 -26.01
C LEU A 15 19.05 -34.40 -24.75
N THR A 16 20.12 -34.44 -23.95
CA THR A 16 20.27 -33.60 -22.74
C THR A 16 20.46 -32.13 -23.12
N GLU A 17 21.33 -31.81 -24.08
CA GLU A 17 21.47 -30.43 -24.60
C GLU A 17 20.19 -29.92 -25.24
N ALA A 18 19.51 -30.73 -26.05
CA ALA A 18 18.25 -30.33 -26.68
C ALA A 18 17.13 -30.14 -25.64
N GLY A 19 17.07 -30.98 -24.60
CA GLY A 19 16.13 -30.85 -23.49
C GLY A 19 16.40 -29.61 -22.64
N LEU A 20 17.67 -29.32 -22.36
CA LEU A 20 18.09 -28.11 -21.63
C LEU A 20 17.84 -26.85 -22.46
N ALA A 21 18.23 -26.82 -23.74
CA ALA A 21 18.01 -25.68 -24.62
C ALA A 21 16.52 -25.43 -24.89
N TRP A 22 15.71 -26.49 -24.96
CA TRP A 22 14.26 -26.37 -25.01
C TRP A 22 13.74 -25.76 -23.72
N GLY A 23 14.09 -26.31 -22.55
CA GLY A 23 13.69 -25.80 -21.24
C GLY A 23 14.12 -24.35 -20.98
N GLU A 24 15.35 -23.99 -21.34
CA GLU A 24 15.87 -22.61 -21.29
C GLU A 24 15.08 -21.69 -22.24
N GLY A 25 14.76 -22.16 -23.45
CA GLY A 25 14.00 -21.40 -24.44
C GLY A 25 12.55 -21.16 -24.02
N THR A 26 11.86 -22.14 -23.43
CA THR A 26 10.51 -21.97 -22.87
C THR A 26 10.53 -21.13 -21.60
N TYR A 27 11.50 -21.35 -20.71
CA TYR A 27 11.65 -20.56 -19.49
C TYR A 27 11.91 -19.09 -19.82
N ALA A 28 12.83 -18.78 -20.73
CA ALA A 28 13.12 -17.41 -21.14
C ALA A 28 11.88 -16.69 -21.73
N ARG A 29 11.00 -17.43 -22.42
CA ARG A 29 9.75 -16.88 -22.98
C ARG A 29 8.66 -16.68 -21.93
N LEU A 30 8.58 -17.57 -20.93
CA LEU A 30 7.52 -17.57 -19.93
C LEU A 30 7.87 -16.82 -18.65
N ALA A 31 9.15 -16.60 -18.35
CA ALA A 31 9.60 -15.97 -17.11
C ALA A 31 9.05 -14.54 -16.97
N ALA A 32 9.09 -13.74 -18.03
CA ALA A 32 8.55 -12.37 -18.00
C ALA A 32 7.02 -12.32 -17.77
N PRO A 33 6.16 -13.04 -18.53
CA PRO A 33 4.71 -13.01 -18.27
C PRO A 33 4.33 -13.65 -16.93
N ILE A 34 5.03 -14.69 -16.48
CA ILE A 34 4.81 -15.27 -15.15
C ILE A 34 5.16 -14.25 -14.07
N GLY A 35 6.34 -13.62 -14.15
CA GLY A 35 6.77 -12.61 -13.18
C GLY A 35 5.79 -11.43 -13.11
N ALA A 36 5.35 -10.93 -14.27
CA ALA A 36 4.34 -9.88 -14.34
C ALA A 36 3.00 -10.30 -13.71
N ALA A 37 2.50 -11.51 -14.02
CA ALA A 37 1.24 -12.02 -13.49
C ALA A 37 1.30 -12.24 -11.97
N THR A 38 2.40 -12.82 -11.46
CA THR A 38 2.60 -13.02 -10.03
C THR A 38 2.70 -11.69 -9.28
N PHE A 39 3.43 -10.72 -9.82
CA PHE A 39 3.54 -9.41 -9.18
C PHE A 39 2.22 -8.61 -9.24
N ALA A 40 1.49 -8.67 -10.36
CA ALA A 40 0.16 -8.10 -10.45
C ALA A 40 -0.82 -8.74 -9.44
N LEU A 41 -0.78 -10.06 -9.30
CA LEU A 41 -1.58 -10.76 -8.29
C LEU A 41 -1.21 -10.31 -6.87
N TYR A 42 0.07 -10.16 -6.56
CA TYR A 42 0.53 -9.62 -5.28
C TYR A 42 -0.03 -8.21 -5.03
N ILE A 43 0.08 -7.28 -5.99
CA ILE A 43 -0.47 -5.92 -5.89
C ILE A 43 -1.98 -5.95 -5.62
N LEU A 44 -2.72 -6.79 -6.36
CA LEU A 44 -4.17 -6.93 -6.20
C LEU A 44 -4.53 -7.49 -4.82
N LEU A 45 -3.83 -8.52 -4.34
CA LEU A 45 -4.05 -9.08 -3.02
C LEU A 45 -3.77 -8.05 -1.92
N THR A 46 -2.70 -7.28 -2.04
CA THR A 46 -2.39 -6.19 -1.09
C THR A 46 -3.48 -5.11 -1.10
N ALA A 47 -3.98 -4.73 -2.27
CA ALA A 47 -5.10 -3.79 -2.39
C ALA A 47 -6.40 -4.33 -1.77
N VAL A 48 -6.71 -5.61 -1.99
CA VAL A 48 -7.86 -6.28 -1.36
C VAL A 48 -7.71 -6.29 0.16
N MET A 49 -6.53 -6.66 0.67
CA MET A 49 -6.25 -6.66 2.10
C MET A 49 -6.39 -5.25 2.70
N ALA A 50 -5.87 -4.21 2.04
CA ALA A 50 -6.00 -2.83 2.49
C ALA A 50 -7.47 -2.35 2.58
N TRP A 51 -8.38 -2.95 1.80
CA TRP A 51 -9.80 -2.64 1.86
C TRP A 51 -10.54 -3.40 2.96
N PHE A 52 -10.32 -4.72 3.07
CA PHE A 52 -11.09 -5.61 3.96
C PHE A 52 -10.48 -5.77 5.34
N ILE A 53 -9.17 -5.60 5.47
CA ILE A 53 -8.41 -5.68 6.72
C ILE A 53 -7.57 -4.40 6.84
N PRO A 54 -8.23 -3.23 6.95
CA PRO A 54 -7.53 -1.97 7.06
C PRO A 54 -6.84 -1.87 8.43
N ASP A 55 -5.61 -1.37 8.42
CA ASP A 55 -4.90 -1.07 9.66
C ASP A 55 -5.42 0.24 10.26
N ALA A 56 -6.00 0.16 11.46
CA ALA A 56 -6.50 1.32 12.17
C ALA A 56 -5.34 2.01 12.89
N ASN A 57 -4.91 3.16 12.37
CA ASN A 57 -3.78 3.91 12.90
C ASN A 57 -4.22 5.23 13.56
N TRP A 58 -3.47 5.68 14.57
CA TRP A 58 -3.68 6.94 15.30
C TRP A 58 -3.85 8.13 14.36
N ASP A 59 -3.02 8.16 13.32
CA ASP A 59 -2.98 9.21 12.31
C ASP A 59 -4.32 9.45 11.59
N MET A 60 -5.24 8.48 11.62
CA MET A 60 -6.60 8.68 11.08
C MET A 60 -7.31 9.87 11.73
N LEU A 61 -7.15 10.07 13.03
CA LEU A 61 -7.80 11.14 13.78
C LEU A 61 -7.37 12.54 13.29
N PRO A 62 -6.07 12.90 13.33
CA PRO A 62 -5.63 14.21 12.88
C PRO A 62 -5.79 14.39 11.37
N TYR A 63 -5.66 13.35 10.54
CA TYR A 63 -5.89 13.51 9.10
C TYR A 63 -7.36 13.77 8.75
N LEU A 64 -8.31 13.13 9.44
CA LEU A 64 -9.72 13.47 9.29
C LEU A 64 -10.03 14.90 9.76
N ALA A 65 -9.42 15.32 10.88
CA ALA A 65 -9.59 16.68 11.36
C ALA A 65 -9.10 17.72 10.33
N ILE A 66 -7.88 17.57 9.79
CA ILE A 66 -7.38 18.57 8.82
C ILE A 66 -8.14 18.54 7.49
N ALA A 67 -8.70 17.39 7.08
CA ALA A 67 -9.50 17.29 5.86
C ALA A 67 -10.84 18.07 5.94
N GLU A 68 -11.33 18.32 7.15
CA GLU A 68 -12.59 19.04 7.40
C GLU A 68 -12.40 20.33 8.22
N GLU A 69 -11.16 20.77 8.42
CA GLU A 69 -10.84 21.97 9.20
C GLU A 69 -11.47 23.24 8.58
N GLY A 70 -11.65 23.26 7.25
CA GLY A 70 -12.39 24.33 6.57
C GLY A 70 -13.89 24.35 6.86
N SER A 71 -14.47 23.20 7.23
CA SER A 71 -15.90 23.02 7.51
C SER A 71 -16.27 23.33 8.96
N TYR A 72 -15.32 23.16 9.90
CA TYR A 72 -15.54 23.35 11.34
C TYR A 72 -14.64 24.45 11.91
N ARG A 73 -15.23 25.58 12.30
CA ARG A 73 -14.50 26.70 12.94
C ARG A 73 -14.28 26.53 14.44
N ASP A 74 -15.07 25.68 15.07
CA ASP A 74 -14.98 25.41 16.50
C ASP A 74 -14.09 24.18 16.74
N VAL A 75 -13.12 24.33 17.64
CA VAL A 75 -12.12 23.30 17.94
C VAL A 75 -12.78 22.06 18.53
N GLN A 76 -13.78 22.24 19.39
CA GLN A 76 -14.50 21.11 19.99
C GLN A 76 -15.33 20.38 18.93
N ALA A 77 -16.05 21.09 18.07
CA ALA A 77 -16.83 20.48 17.00
C ALA A 77 -15.95 19.69 16.01
N LEU A 78 -14.76 20.19 15.68
CA LEU A 78 -13.81 19.48 14.82
C LEU A 78 -13.26 18.21 15.49
N HIS A 79 -12.96 18.27 16.78
CA HIS A 79 -12.54 17.13 17.58
C HIS A 79 -13.64 16.06 17.65
N ASP A 80 -14.85 16.46 18.01
CA ASP A 80 -16.01 15.56 18.10
C ASP A 80 -16.29 14.90 16.74
N TYR A 81 -16.15 15.64 15.64
CA TYR A 81 -16.24 15.11 14.29
C TYR A 81 -15.18 14.02 14.05
N ALA A 82 -13.90 14.34 14.22
CA ALA A 82 -12.81 13.41 13.91
C ALA A 82 -12.92 12.12 14.75
N TYR A 83 -13.09 12.24 16.06
CA TYR A 83 -13.23 11.10 16.96
C TYR A 83 -14.54 10.33 16.71
N GLY A 84 -15.64 11.03 16.41
CA GLY A 84 -16.92 10.43 16.10
C GLY A 84 -16.89 9.60 14.81
N MET A 85 -16.30 10.13 13.74
CA MET A 85 -16.16 9.44 12.46
C MET A 85 -15.27 8.20 12.57
N VAL A 86 -14.13 8.30 13.25
CA VAL A 86 -13.27 7.12 13.48
C VAL A 86 -14.01 6.09 14.33
N ARG A 87 -14.66 6.49 15.43
CA ARG A 87 -15.40 5.57 16.31
C ARG A 87 -16.50 4.82 15.56
N GLY A 88 -17.20 5.47 14.65
CA GLY A 88 -18.24 4.84 13.82
C GLY A 88 -17.69 3.98 12.68
N GLY A 89 -16.45 4.23 12.24
CA GLY A 89 -15.86 3.59 11.07
C GLY A 89 -14.91 2.42 11.36
N VAL A 90 -14.50 2.20 12.60
CA VAL A 90 -13.61 1.08 12.99
C VAL A 90 -14.24 0.19 14.07
N SER A 91 -13.64 -0.97 14.35
CA SER A 91 -14.14 -1.85 15.42
C SER A 91 -13.93 -1.21 16.80
N ALA A 92 -14.71 -1.63 17.80
CA ALA A 92 -14.56 -1.10 19.16
C ALA A 92 -13.17 -1.40 19.76
N GLY A 93 -12.56 -2.54 19.40
CA GLY A 93 -11.21 -2.90 19.83
C GLY A 93 -10.16 -1.99 19.21
N ASP A 94 -10.27 -1.73 17.90
CA ASP A 94 -9.37 -0.82 17.18
C ASP A 94 -9.51 0.60 17.73
N TYR A 95 -10.74 1.09 17.89
CA TYR A 95 -10.97 2.42 18.45
C TYR A 95 -10.37 2.55 19.85
N LYS A 96 -10.48 1.52 20.70
CA LYS A 96 -9.82 1.53 22.01
C LYS A 96 -8.31 1.66 21.86
N ALA A 97 -7.66 0.87 21.00
CA ALA A 97 -6.21 0.96 20.76
C ALA A 97 -5.78 2.30 20.16
N LEU A 98 -6.67 2.97 19.42
CA LEU A 98 -6.45 4.32 18.92
C LEU A 98 -6.48 5.36 20.03
N ILE A 99 -7.35 5.26 21.02
CA ILE A 99 -7.47 6.31 22.05
C ILE A 99 -6.71 5.98 23.34
N ASP A 100 -6.07 4.82 23.42
CA ASP A 100 -5.43 4.31 24.63
C ASP A 100 -4.20 3.48 24.24
N ASP A 101 -3.03 4.09 24.31
CA ASP A 101 -1.72 3.45 24.07
C ASP A 101 -1.01 3.01 25.36
N GLY A 102 -1.69 3.10 26.51
CA GLY A 102 -1.11 2.84 27.83
C GLY A 102 -0.13 3.91 28.33
N GLY A 103 0.08 5.00 27.58
CA GLY A 103 1.04 6.07 27.90
C GLY A 103 0.40 7.44 28.17
N ASP A 104 -0.90 7.48 28.44
CA ASP A 104 -1.75 8.67 28.69
C ASP A 104 -1.87 9.69 27.55
N PHE A 105 -0.98 9.70 26.57
CA PHE A 105 -0.99 10.68 25.49
C PHE A 105 -2.28 10.62 24.65
N ARG A 106 -2.62 9.43 24.13
CA ARG A 106 -3.78 9.27 23.23
C ARG A 106 -5.10 9.48 23.97
N SER A 107 -5.17 9.07 25.23
CA SER A 107 -6.35 9.24 26.07
C SER A 107 -6.55 10.69 26.47
N HIS A 108 -5.46 11.42 26.75
CA HIS A 108 -5.48 12.86 26.97
C HIS A 108 -5.99 13.62 25.75
N MET A 109 -5.45 13.31 24.56
CA MET A 109 -5.89 13.94 23.31
C MET A 109 -7.34 13.61 22.97
N ALA A 110 -7.82 12.41 23.30
CA ALA A 110 -9.23 12.04 23.18
C ALA A 110 -10.14 12.83 24.15
N GLY A 111 -9.61 13.32 25.27
CA GLY A 111 -10.35 14.12 26.25
C GLY A 111 -10.17 15.64 26.12
N ASN A 112 -9.20 16.11 25.32
CA ASN A 112 -8.84 17.52 25.24
C ASN A 112 -8.71 17.99 23.78
N ALA A 113 -9.75 18.69 23.31
CA ALA A 113 -9.82 19.20 21.94
C ALA A 113 -8.77 20.26 21.63
N ALA A 114 -8.41 21.12 22.59
CA ALA A 114 -7.42 22.18 22.37
C ALA A 114 -6.02 21.61 22.14
N ASP A 115 -5.64 20.62 22.94
CA ASP A 115 -4.33 19.97 22.82
C ASP A 115 -4.27 19.11 21.55
N PHE A 116 -5.34 18.39 21.21
CA PHE A 116 -5.44 17.69 19.93
C PHE A 116 -5.29 18.65 18.74
N HIS A 117 -5.97 19.79 18.77
CA HIS A 117 -5.88 20.81 17.72
C HIS A 117 -4.46 21.38 17.57
N SER A 118 -3.72 21.52 18.68
CA SER A 118 -2.32 21.97 18.65
C SER A 118 -1.40 21.03 17.86
N LEU A 119 -1.70 19.72 17.83
CA LEU A 119 -0.94 18.71 17.09
C LEU A 119 -1.14 18.80 15.57
N LEU A 120 -2.28 19.36 15.12
CA LEU A 120 -2.64 19.39 13.70
C LEU A 120 -1.62 20.14 12.84
N GLY A 121 -0.84 21.05 13.44
CA GLY A 121 0.25 21.77 12.76
C GLY A 121 1.22 20.85 12.02
N MET A 122 1.57 19.71 12.60
CA MET A 122 2.45 18.72 11.96
C MET A 122 1.77 18.01 10.79
N TYR A 123 0.47 17.72 10.92
CA TYR A 123 -0.28 16.97 9.92
C TYR A 123 -0.62 17.81 8.68
N ARG A 124 -0.73 19.14 8.82
CA ARG A 124 -0.92 20.08 7.70
C ARG A 124 0.19 20.04 6.65
N ILE A 125 1.38 19.52 6.98
CA ILE A 125 2.49 19.38 6.02
C ILE A 125 2.09 18.46 4.85
N LYS A 126 1.27 17.43 5.10
CA LYS A 126 0.75 16.52 4.07
C LYS A 126 -0.55 17.05 3.44
N PHE A 127 -0.55 18.31 3.01
CA PHE A 127 -1.75 18.99 2.49
C PHE A 127 -2.42 18.20 1.35
N LEU A 128 -1.65 17.64 0.41
CA LEU A 128 -2.19 16.89 -0.72
C LEU A 128 -3.03 15.69 -0.26
N TYR A 129 -2.60 15.02 0.82
CA TYR A 129 -3.35 13.91 1.38
C TYR A 129 -4.67 14.39 1.99
N ALA A 130 -4.66 15.49 2.73
CA ALA A 130 -5.86 16.09 3.33
C ALA A 130 -6.88 16.53 2.28
N GLU A 131 -6.41 17.17 1.20
CA GLU A 131 -7.26 17.64 0.09
C GLU A 131 -7.90 16.47 -0.67
N ILE A 132 -7.12 15.43 -1.00
CA ILE A 132 -7.66 14.23 -1.65
C ILE A 132 -8.70 13.57 -0.73
N LEU A 133 -8.39 13.47 0.56
CA LEU A 133 -9.29 12.89 1.55
C LEU A 133 -10.59 13.69 1.68
N SER A 134 -10.52 15.01 1.76
CA SER A 134 -11.67 15.92 1.78
C SER A 134 -12.56 15.73 0.54
N MET A 135 -11.95 15.71 -0.65
CA MET A 135 -12.65 15.51 -1.91
C MET A 135 -13.35 14.15 -2.01
N ILE A 136 -12.71 13.07 -1.56
CA ILE A 136 -13.32 11.73 -1.60
C ILE A 136 -14.41 11.60 -0.52
N SER A 137 -14.26 12.26 0.63
CA SER A 137 -15.23 12.25 1.72
C SER A 137 -16.58 12.90 1.35
N SER A 138 -16.66 13.64 0.23
CA SER A 138 -17.94 14.15 -0.27
C SER A 138 -18.86 13.08 -0.87
N VAL A 139 -18.34 11.88 -1.16
CA VAL A 139 -19.09 10.78 -1.82
C VAL A 139 -19.09 9.47 -1.06
N MET A 140 -18.28 9.34 0.00
CA MET A 140 -18.25 8.16 0.87
C MET A 140 -17.90 8.56 2.31
N SER A 141 -17.99 7.62 3.26
CA SER A 141 -17.59 7.97 4.63
C SER A 141 -16.09 8.30 4.68
N PRO A 142 -15.66 9.25 5.53
CA PRO A 142 -14.26 9.64 5.64
C PRO A 142 -13.30 8.48 5.96
N VAL A 143 -13.75 7.50 6.74
CA VAL A 143 -12.95 6.29 7.02
C VAL A 143 -12.84 5.40 5.77
N GLU A 144 -13.90 5.26 4.98
CA GLU A 144 -13.82 4.57 3.68
C GLU A 144 -12.95 5.34 2.69
N ALA A 145 -12.99 6.68 2.71
CA ALA A 145 -12.14 7.52 1.89
C ALA A 145 -10.64 7.25 2.17
N MET A 146 -10.26 7.12 3.44
CA MET A 146 -8.89 6.71 3.81
C MET A 146 -8.52 5.33 3.26
N ARG A 147 -9.44 4.36 3.33
CA ARG A 147 -9.24 3.02 2.74
C ARG A 147 -9.07 3.10 1.22
N ALA A 148 -9.90 3.90 0.55
CA ALA A 148 -9.82 4.12 -0.89
C ALA A 148 -8.48 4.75 -1.29
N VAL A 149 -8.00 5.75 -0.56
CA VAL A 149 -6.68 6.36 -0.81
C VAL A 149 -5.56 5.32 -0.64
N SER A 150 -5.64 4.47 0.37
CA SER A 150 -4.67 3.38 0.56
C SER A 150 -4.67 2.40 -0.62
N VAL A 151 -5.86 1.92 -1.03
CA VAL A 151 -6.03 1.03 -2.19
C VAL A 151 -5.48 1.66 -3.46
N LEU A 152 -5.85 2.91 -3.74
CA LEU A 152 -5.38 3.64 -4.91
C LEU A 152 -3.86 3.82 -4.89
N SER A 153 -3.27 4.06 -3.72
CA SER A 153 -1.82 4.20 -3.56
C SER A 153 -1.10 2.89 -3.88
N VAL A 154 -1.60 1.75 -3.38
CA VAL A 154 -1.06 0.42 -3.66
C VAL A 154 -1.14 0.10 -5.16
N LEU A 155 -2.31 0.33 -5.77
CA LEU A 155 -2.52 0.06 -7.20
C LEU A 155 -1.63 0.94 -8.07
N LEU A 156 -1.56 2.24 -7.78
CA LEU A 156 -0.76 3.20 -8.55
C LEU A 156 0.74 2.89 -8.43
N PHE A 157 1.23 2.70 -7.20
CA PHE A 157 2.63 2.36 -6.98
C PHE A 157 3.00 1.03 -7.62
N GLY A 158 2.15 0.00 -7.46
CA GLY A 158 2.34 -1.30 -8.09
C GLY A 158 2.35 -1.23 -9.62
N ALA A 159 1.45 -0.45 -10.22
CA ALA A 159 1.41 -0.23 -11.66
C ALA A 159 2.69 0.48 -12.16
N ILE A 160 3.14 1.52 -11.45
CA ILE A 160 4.39 2.22 -11.78
C ILE A 160 5.59 1.26 -11.71
N ALA A 161 5.68 0.45 -10.65
CA ALA A 161 6.75 -0.53 -10.49
C ALA A 161 6.73 -1.59 -11.60
N LEU A 162 5.56 -2.08 -11.99
CA LEU A 162 5.41 -3.06 -13.07
C LEU A 162 5.78 -2.46 -14.44
N LEU A 163 5.37 -1.22 -14.71
CA LEU A 163 5.75 -0.50 -15.93
C LEU A 163 7.26 -0.23 -15.99
N TRP A 164 7.86 0.11 -14.86
CA TRP A 164 9.31 0.31 -14.76
C TRP A 164 10.08 -1.00 -15.00
N LEU A 165 9.67 -2.11 -14.37
CA LEU A 165 10.28 -3.43 -14.62
C LEU A 165 10.14 -3.88 -16.07
N ARG A 166 9.01 -3.53 -16.72
CA ARG A 166 8.84 -3.75 -18.14
C ARG A 166 9.82 -2.93 -18.97
N SER A 167 10.05 -1.65 -18.65
CA SER A 167 11.00 -0.82 -19.39
C SER A 167 12.45 -1.31 -19.26
N GLU A 168 12.81 -1.91 -18.13
CA GLU A 168 14.15 -2.47 -17.89
C GLU A 168 14.31 -3.93 -18.39
N GLY A 169 13.26 -4.53 -18.98
CA GLY A 169 13.28 -5.94 -19.38
C GLY A 169 13.40 -6.92 -18.21
N ALA A 170 13.11 -6.47 -16.99
CA ALA A 170 13.35 -7.19 -15.73
C ALA A 170 12.08 -7.84 -15.15
N LEU A 171 11.02 -8.00 -15.94
CA LEU A 171 9.74 -8.57 -15.46
C LEU A 171 9.86 -9.97 -14.84
N ALA A 172 10.83 -10.77 -15.28
CA ALA A 172 11.12 -12.07 -14.66
C ALA A 172 11.52 -11.97 -13.18
N LEU A 173 12.07 -10.82 -12.76
CA LEU A 173 12.49 -10.54 -11.38
C LEU A 173 11.39 -9.85 -10.54
N ALA A 174 10.22 -9.57 -11.11
CA ALA A 174 9.14 -8.89 -10.40
C ALA A 174 8.72 -9.56 -9.08
N PRO A 175 8.72 -10.91 -8.93
CA PRO A 175 8.47 -11.54 -7.64
C PRO A 175 9.52 -11.21 -6.57
N VAL A 176 10.79 -11.02 -6.96
CA VAL A 176 11.87 -10.62 -6.03
C VAL A 176 11.63 -9.20 -5.55
N VAL A 177 11.21 -8.30 -6.43
CA VAL A 177 10.82 -6.93 -6.05
C VAL A 177 9.65 -6.96 -5.07
N GLY A 178 8.62 -7.78 -5.32
CA GLY A 178 7.53 -7.97 -4.37
C GLY A 178 7.99 -8.46 -3.00
N ALA A 179 8.96 -9.38 -2.94
CA ALA A 179 9.52 -9.88 -1.68
C ALA A 179 10.34 -8.82 -0.92
N VAL A 180 11.02 -7.92 -1.62
CA VAL A 180 11.79 -6.81 -1.00
C VAL A 180 10.86 -5.69 -0.49
N LEU A 181 9.66 -5.57 -1.05
CA LEU A 181 8.66 -4.57 -0.66
C LEU A 181 7.78 -5.00 0.53
N MET A 182 7.91 -6.25 1.00
CA MET A 182 7.30 -6.72 2.26
C MET A 182 8.05 -6.20 3.48
#